data_AF-A0A1W2AG84-F1
#
_entry.id   AF-A0A1W2AG84-F1
#
_cell.length_a   1.000
_cell.length_b   1.000
_cell.length_c   1.000
_cell.angle_alpha   90.00
_cell.angle_beta   90.00
_cell.angle_gamma   90.00
#
_symmetry.space_group_name_H-M   'P 1'
#
loop_
_entity.id
_entity.type
_entity.pdbx_description
1 polymer ?
#
loop_
_entity_poly.entity_id
_entity_poly.type
_entity_poly.pdbx_seq_one_letter_code
_entity_poly.pdbx_strand_id
1 'polypeptide(L)'
;MRDVDLLLPPEQAARAQAFLLAHEYYRLAPWATDKTVEPAHHFWNLQDIAMELTIEVHLRLNATPRWQHEHKLIARILESESTMRVSAREIRVTDPITNLLHLVEHATLHHAFDNGPLILADLHYLVRRHQINWPSLITQARELDLLRPLQLIAEIARAFGAAWIPSELPPRADLQHLFLPAACRAMLQGDQLAQQGKMLRPVDPGSGKRGMWRDALWRALHPDPRQLALIAGVGEDSAWRWVALPRWLVDRATKYLAARRNLRDLLKDGALPELQGWLLGEGTER
;
A
#
# COMPACT_ATOMS: atom_id res chain seq x y z
N MET A 1 -7.36 1.55 14.42
CA MET A 1 -5.94 1.43 14.06
C MET A 1 -5.65 -0.04 13.87
N ARG A 2 -5.14 -0.48 12.73
CA ARG A 2 -4.91 -1.90 12.40
C ARG A 2 -3.42 -2.27 12.44
N ASP A 3 -2.59 -1.26 12.29
CA ASP A 3 -1.16 -1.31 12.09
C ASP A 3 -0.45 -0.09 12.71
N VAL A 4 0.86 -0.23 12.87
CA VAL A 4 1.81 0.82 13.24
C VAL A 4 2.98 0.75 12.27
N ASP A 5 3.18 1.83 11.52
CA ASP A 5 4.31 1.98 10.61
C ASP A 5 5.48 2.69 11.32
N LEU A 6 6.64 2.06 11.27
CA LEU A 6 7.90 2.61 11.78
C LEU A 6 8.86 2.80 10.60
N LEU A 7 9.14 4.05 10.22
CA LEU A 7 10.21 4.35 9.27
C LEU A 7 11.51 4.59 10.01
N LEU A 8 12.54 3.80 9.68
CA LEU A 8 13.85 3.88 10.33
C LEU A 8 14.96 3.84 9.28
N PRO A 9 16.13 4.46 9.57
CA PRO A 9 17.33 4.23 8.78
C PRO A 9 17.66 2.73 8.69
N PRO A 10 18.24 2.23 7.59
CA PRO A 10 18.43 0.81 7.38
C PRO A 10 19.16 0.06 8.49
N GLU A 11 20.20 0.67 9.03
CA GLU A 11 20.98 0.13 10.14
C GLU A 11 20.20 0.08 11.47
N GLN A 12 19.17 0.91 11.63
CA GLN A 12 18.34 0.96 12.83
C GLN A 12 17.11 0.06 12.70
N ALA A 13 16.54 -0.08 11.51
CA ALA A 13 15.37 -0.90 11.25
C ALA A 13 15.61 -2.38 11.63
N ALA A 14 16.76 -2.95 11.24
CA ALA A 14 17.14 -4.31 11.62
C ALA A 14 17.25 -4.46 13.16
N ARG A 15 17.86 -3.47 13.82
CA ARG A 15 18.00 -3.44 15.28
C ARG A 15 16.66 -3.31 15.98
N ALA A 16 15.74 -2.51 15.46
CA ALA A 16 14.40 -2.32 15.99
C ALA A 16 13.58 -3.61 15.89
N GLN A 17 13.62 -4.31 14.75
CA GLN A 17 12.95 -5.60 14.61
C GLN A 17 13.52 -6.63 15.59
N ALA A 18 14.85 -6.74 15.68
CA ALA A 18 15.49 -7.65 16.64
C ALA A 18 15.14 -7.31 18.09
N PHE A 19 15.09 -6.02 18.44
CA PHE A 19 14.68 -5.55 19.75
C PHE A 19 13.24 -5.94 20.08
N LEU A 20 12.29 -5.75 19.16
CA LEU A 20 10.90 -6.13 19.36
C LEU A 20 10.76 -7.65 19.54
N LEU A 21 11.39 -8.44 18.67
CA LEU A 21 11.37 -9.91 18.75
C LEU A 21 12.06 -10.49 19.99
N ALA A 22 12.90 -9.71 20.69
CA ALA A 22 13.50 -10.13 21.95
C ALA A 22 12.52 -10.07 23.14
N HIS A 23 11.35 -9.47 22.97
CA HIS A 23 10.33 -9.37 24.02
C HIS A 23 9.18 -10.34 23.74
N GLU A 24 8.68 -10.99 24.80
CA GLU A 24 7.62 -12.00 24.73
C GLU A 24 6.28 -11.48 24.19
N TYR A 25 6.06 -10.16 24.20
CA TYR A 25 4.83 -9.52 23.74
C TYR A 25 4.73 -9.42 22.22
N TYR A 26 5.83 -9.62 21.50
CA TYR A 26 5.87 -9.49 20.05
C TYR A 26 6.28 -10.81 19.39
N ARG A 27 5.75 -11.04 18.19
CA ARG A 27 6.11 -12.18 17.35
C ARG A 27 6.16 -11.76 15.89
N LEU A 28 6.76 -12.60 15.04
CA LEU A 28 6.51 -12.53 13.60
C LEU A 28 5.02 -12.76 13.37
N ALA A 29 4.40 -11.91 12.56
CA ALA A 29 3.00 -12.08 12.22
C ALA A 29 2.80 -13.45 11.55
N PRO A 30 1.72 -14.19 11.83
CA PRO A 30 1.51 -15.53 11.26
C PRO A 30 1.52 -15.55 9.73
N TRP A 31 1.12 -14.44 9.09
CA TRP A 31 1.13 -14.27 7.63
C TRP A 31 2.46 -13.75 7.09
N ALA A 32 3.38 -13.30 7.94
CA ALA A 32 4.69 -12.83 7.52
C ALA A 32 5.58 -13.98 7.00
N THR A 33 5.22 -15.26 7.17
CA THR A 33 6.06 -16.37 6.69
C THR A 33 6.08 -16.54 5.16
N ASP A 34 5.23 -15.81 4.43
CA ASP A 34 5.24 -15.81 2.98
C ASP A 34 6.45 -15.00 2.49
N LYS A 35 7.51 -15.69 2.00
CA LYS A 35 8.78 -15.13 1.48
C LYS A 35 8.62 -14.17 0.30
N THR A 36 7.39 -13.79 -0.01
CA THR A 36 6.96 -12.96 -1.12
C THR A 36 6.78 -11.50 -0.73
N VAL A 37 6.72 -11.19 0.58
CA VAL A 37 6.67 -9.81 1.05
C VAL A 37 8.07 -9.23 0.92
N GLU A 38 8.19 -8.30 -0.02
CA GLU A 38 9.44 -7.85 -0.64
C GLU A 38 10.44 -7.37 0.42
N PRO A 39 11.61 -8.03 0.56
CA PRO A 39 12.73 -7.54 1.39
C PRO A 39 13.26 -6.16 0.96
N ALA A 40 12.68 -5.58 -0.09
CA ALA A 40 13.07 -4.33 -0.67
C ALA A 40 12.49 -3.10 0.05
N HIS A 41 11.36 -3.19 0.77
CA HIS A 41 10.71 -2.00 1.35
C HIS A 41 10.52 -1.99 2.87
N HIS A 42 10.31 -3.15 3.49
CA HIS A 42 10.16 -3.29 4.93
C HIS A 42 10.65 -4.66 5.40
N PHE A 43 10.94 -4.76 6.70
CA PHE A 43 11.19 -6.05 7.33
C PHE A 43 9.89 -6.84 7.54
N TRP A 44 10.03 -8.12 7.87
CA TRP A 44 8.89 -8.98 8.19
C TRP A 44 7.91 -8.34 9.18
N ASN A 45 6.63 -8.34 8.84
CA ASN A 45 5.60 -7.80 9.72
C ASN A 45 5.65 -8.50 11.09
N LEU A 46 5.63 -7.68 12.13
CA LEU A 46 5.53 -8.11 13.51
C LEU A 46 4.08 -7.98 13.98
N GLN A 47 3.74 -8.68 15.05
CA GLN A 47 2.44 -8.56 15.70
C GLN A 47 2.62 -8.42 17.21
N ASP A 48 1.96 -7.43 17.80
CA ASP A 48 1.71 -7.38 19.24
C ASP A 48 0.66 -8.44 19.60
N ILE A 49 1.01 -9.36 20.49
CA ILE A 49 0.17 -10.52 20.82
C ILE A 49 -1.10 -10.13 21.57
N ALA A 50 -1.02 -9.11 22.43
CA ALA A 50 -2.13 -8.74 23.31
C ALA A 50 -3.18 -7.90 22.56
N MET A 51 -2.73 -7.00 21.69
CA MET A 51 -3.58 -6.09 20.93
C MET A 51 -3.92 -6.60 19.53
N GLU A 52 -3.30 -7.71 19.10
CA GLU A 52 -3.35 -8.22 17.73
C GLU A 52 -2.95 -7.18 16.67
N LEU A 53 -2.16 -6.17 17.06
CA LEU A 53 -1.76 -5.03 16.26
C LEU A 53 -0.58 -5.39 15.37
N THR A 54 -0.64 -5.05 14.08
CA THR A 54 0.48 -5.24 13.15
C THR A 54 1.51 -4.14 13.34
N ILE A 55 2.79 -4.48 13.33
CA ILE A 55 3.89 -3.51 13.36
C ILE A 55 4.75 -3.73 12.12
N GLU A 56 4.87 -2.68 11.31
CA GLU A 56 5.65 -2.69 10.07
C GLU A 56 6.89 -1.83 10.23
N VAL A 57 8.06 -2.41 9.98
CA VAL A 57 9.35 -1.71 10.10
C VAL A 57 9.88 -1.40 8.70
N HIS A 58 9.58 -0.20 8.22
CA HIS A 58 9.89 0.29 6.89
C HIS A 58 11.32 0.80 6.78
N LEU A 59 11.92 0.49 5.63
CA LEU A 59 13.22 0.95 5.16
C LEU A 59 13.09 1.95 4.02
N ARG A 60 11.97 1.85 3.30
CA ARG A 60 11.60 2.61 2.11
C ARG A 60 10.11 2.91 2.19
N LEU A 61 9.66 3.91 1.45
CA LEU A 61 8.24 4.25 1.34
C LEU A 61 7.59 3.50 0.17
N ASN A 62 8.36 3.29 -0.90
CA ASN A 62 7.85 2.69 -2.13
C ASN A 62 8.66 1.44 -2.53
N ALA A 63 7.95 0.33 -2.63
CA ALA A 63 8.43 -0.92 -3.19
C ALA A 63 9.06 -0.78 -4.60
N THR A 64 8.48 0.07 -5.44
CA THR A 64 8.86 0.19 -6.84
C THR A 64 9.86 1.33 -7.02
N PRO A 65 11.09 1.09 -7.52
CA PRO A 65 12.15 2.10 -7.65
C PRO A 65 11.92 3.11 -8.80
N ARG A 66 10.67 3.33 -9.23
CA ARG A 66 10.35 4.24 -10.34
C ARG A 66 10.31 5.70 -9.92
N TRP A 67 9.97 5.97 -8.66
CA TRP A 67 9.90 7.35 -8.15
C TRP A 67 11.26 7.80 -7.59
N GLN A 68 11.88 8.77 -8.25
CA GLN A 68 13.25 9.20 -7.97
C GLN A 68 13.39 10.06 -6.70
N HIS A 69 12.30 10.64 -6.20
CA HIS A 69 12.32 11.58 -5.08
C HIS A 69 11.98 10.95 -3.71
N GLU A 70 11.85 9.62 -3.66
CA GLU A 70 11.61 8.88 -2.41
C GLU A 70 12.58 9.26 -1.29
N HIS A 71 13.88 9.27 -1.59
CA HIS A 71 14.93 9.57 -0.61
C HIS A 71 14.76 10.95 0.05
N LYS A 72 14.22 11.94 -0.68
CA LYS A 72 13.95 13.28 -0.15
C LYS A 72 12.79 13.26 0.84
N LEU A 73 11.74 12.48 0.56
CA LEU A 73 10.60 12.36 1.47
C LEU A 73 11.00 11.58 2.73
N ILE A 74 11.78 10.50 2.59
CA ILE A 74 12.34 9.76 3.74
C ILE A 74 13.17 10.68 4.62
N ALA A 75 14.07 11.48 4.03
CA ALA A 75 14.88 12.43 4.78
C ALA A 75 14.02 13.40 5.60
N ARG A 76 12.98 13.99 4.98
CA ARG A 76 12.02 14.88 5.69
C ARG A 76 11.32 14.18 6.85
N ILE A 77 10.91 12.93 6.68
CA ILE A 77 10.26 12.15 7.76
C ILE A 77 11.23 11.96 8.93
N LEU A 78 12.47 11.55 8.66
CA LEU A 78 13.48 11.24 9.67
C LEU A 78 14.01 12.51 10.38
N GLU A 79 14.07 13.63 9.66
CA GLU A 79 14.46 14.94 10.18
C GLU A 79 13.35 15.62 10.97
N SER A 80 12.11 15.11 10.91
CA SER A 80 10.97 15.74 11.57
C SER A 80 11.14 15.78 13.09
N GLU A 81 11.08 16.98 13.67
CA GLU A 81 11.15 17.20 15.11
C GLU A 81 9.76 17.21 15.78
N SER A 82 8.70 16.95 15.01
CA SER A 82 7.35 16.90 15.56
C SER A 82 7.22 15.78 16.58
N THR A 83 6.51 16.06 17.67
CA THR A 83 6.24 15.07 18.71
C THR A 83 4.74 14.96 18.99
N MET A 84 4.33 13.78 19.44
CA MET A 84 3.00 13.56 19.99
C MET A 84 3.10 12.81 21.30
N ARG A 85 2.17 13.09 22.21
CA ARG A 85 2.08 12.36 23.47
C ARG A 85 1.19 11.14 23.31
N VAL A 86 1.77 9.96 23.51
CA VAL A 86 1.05 8.68 23.60
C VAL A 86 1.13 8.21 25.04
N SER A 87 -0.02 8.17 25.71
CA SER A 87 -0.11 7.94 27.16
C SER A 87 0.75 8.93 27.95
N ALA A 88 1.75 8.46 28.70
CA ALA A 88 2.65 9.31 29.50
C ALA A 88 3.99 9.63 28.80
N ARG A 89 4.15 9.25 27.53
CA ARG A 89 5.41 9.41 26.80
C ARG A 89 5.25 10.32 25.61
N GLU A 90 6.25 11.16 25.40
CA GLU A 90 6.41 11.91 24.17
C GLU A 90 7.18 11.06 23.17
N ILE A 91 6.64 10.93 21.95
CA ILE A 91 7.26 10.19 20.86
C ILE A 91 7.43 11.11 19.66
N ARG A 92 8.52 10.91 18.90
CA ARG A 92 8.72 11.60 17.62
C ARG A 92 7.79 11.02 16.56
N VAL A 93 7.21 11.92 15.77
CA VAL A 93 6.33 11.59 14.65
C VAL A 93 6.61 12.51 13.48
N THR A 94 6.13 12.10 12.31
CA THR A 94 6.17 12.94 11.12
C THR A 94 5.30 14.18 11.30
N ASP A 95 5.82 15.34 10.92
CA ASP A 95 5.04 16.58 10.91
C ASP A 95 3.84 16.48 9.95
N PRO A 96 2.77 17.26 10.16
CA PRO A 96 1.54 17.13 9.39
C PRO A 96 1.71 17.33 7.88
N ILE A 97 2.62 18.18 7.42
CA ILE A 97 2.81 18.44 5.99
C ILE A 97 3.50 17.25 5.34
N THR A 98 4.60 16.79 5.94
CA THR A 98 5.34 15.62 5.46
C THR A 98 4.46 14.36 5.52
N ASN A 99 3.65 14.20 6.57
CA ASN A 99 2.72 13.08 6.69
C ASN A 99 1.64 13.12 5.59
N LEU A 100 1.12 14.30 5.25
CA LEU A 100 0.16 14.43 4.15
C LEU A 100 0.78 14.01 2.81
N LEU A 101 2.02 14.42 2.55
CA LEU A 101 2.75 14.03 1.33
C LEU A 101 3.01 12.53 1.28
N HIS A 102 3.34 11.90 2.41
CA HIS A 102 3.44 10.45 2.52
C HIS A 102 2.10 9.76 2.24
N LEU A 103 1.00 10.22 2.82
CA LEU A 103 -0.34 9.68 2.55
C LEU A 103 -0.71 9.79 1.06
N VAL A 104 -0.40 10.91 0.41
CA VAL A 104 -0.58 11.09 -1.04
C VAL A 104 0.23 10.06 -1.81
N GLU A 105 1.53 9.95 -1.55
CA GLU A 105 2.41 9.00 -2.19
C GLU A 105 1.93 7.55 -2.00
N HIS A 106 1.60 7.17 -0.77
CA HIS A 106 1.19 5.84 -0.39
C HIS A 106 -0.09 5.42 -1.13
N ALA A 107 -1.09 6.29 -1.17
CA ALA A 107 -2.31 6.01 -1.91
C ALA A 107 -2.10 6.02 -3.42
N THR A 108 -1.24 6.88 -3.98
CA THR A 108 -1.09 6.99 -5.42
C THR A 108 0.05 6.17 -6.01
N LEU A 109 1.29 6.47 -5.66
CA LEU A 109 2.46 5.89 -6.32
C LEU A 109 2.69 4.45 -5.84
N HIS A 110 2.43 4.19 -4.57
CA HIS A 110 2.61 2.86 -4.00
C HIS A 110 1.42 1.93 -4.29
N HIS A 111 0.18 2.41 -4.10
CA HIS A 111 -1.01 1.58 -4.27
C HIS A 111 -1.86 1.87 -5.51
N ALA A 112 -1.67 2.98 -6.23
CA ALA A 112 -2.53 3.39 -7.34
C ALA A 112 -4.03 3.33 -6.98
N PHE A 113 -4.34 3.77 -5.76
CA PHE A 113 -5.63 3.76 -5.08
C PHE A 113 -6.19 2.38 -4.71
N ASP A 114 -5.42 1.29 -4.87
CA ASP A 114 -5.82 -0.07 -4.48
C ASP A 114 -5.80 -0.31 -2.95
N ASN A 115 -5.60 0.75 -2.15
CA ASN A 115 -5.63 0.71 -0.68
C ASN A 115 -6.99 1.15 -0.09
N GLY A 116 -8.00 1.36 -0.93
CA GLY A 116 -9.35 1.67 -0.48
C GLY A 116 -9.58 3.16 -0.15
N PRO A 117 -10.81 3.52 0.25
CA PRO A 117 -11.20 4.92 0.47
C PRO A 117 -10.75 5.48 1.83
N LEU A 118 -10.15 4.67 2.71
CA LEU A 118 -9.74 5.09 4.05
C LEU A 118 -8.79 6.29 4.01
N ILE A 119 -7.96 6.37 2.97
CA ILE A 119 -7.06 7.51 2.75
C ILE A 119 -7.79 8.87 2.78
N LEU A 120 -9.01 8.95 2.25
CA LEU A 120 -9.77 10.21 2.23
C LEU A 120 -10.17 10.64 3.64
N ALA A 121 -10.46 9.68 4.52
CA ALA A 121 -10.77 9.93 5.92
C ALA A 121 -9.51 10.36 6.70
N ASP A 122 -8.37 9.72 6.43
CA ASP A 122 -7.09 10.08 7.07
C ASP A 122 -6.65 11.50 6.69
N LEU A 123 -6.73 11.85 5.40
CA LEU A 123 -6.46 13.19 4.92
C LEU A 123 -7.43 14.23 5.50
N HIS A 124 -8.73 13.90 5.54
CA HIS A 124 -9.71 14.77 6.19
C HIS A 124 -9.36 15.02 7.66
N TYR A 125 -9.06 13.97 8.41
CA TYR A 125 -8.70 14.06 9.81
C TYR A 125 -7.44 14.92 10.01
N LEU A 126 -6.39 14.68 9.21
CA LEU A 126 -5.13 15.42 9.26
C LEU A 126 -5.36 16.91 9.00
N VAL A 127 -6.09 17.26 7.94
CA VAL A 127 -6.38 18.66 7.58
C VAL A 127 -7.28 19.34 8.60
N ARG A 128 -8.22 18.61 9.23
CA ARG A 128 -9.10 19.18 10.26
C ARG A 128 -8.39 19.38 11.60
N ARG A 129 -7.42 18.54 11.92
CA ARG A 129 -6.72 18.58 13.21
C ARG A 129 -5.55 19.56 13.23
N HIS A 130 -4.94 19.82 12.08
CA HIS A 130 -3.75 20.65 11.94
C HIS A 130 -3.99 21.82 10.99
N GLN A 131 -3.36 22.96 11.27
CA GLN A 131 -3.33 24.08 10.33
C GLN A 131 -2.31 23.76 9.23
N ILE A 132 -2.78 23.24 8.10
CA ILE A 132 -1.94 22.96 6.95
C ILE A 132 -1.62 24.26 6.21
N ASN A 133 -0.33 24.58 6.09
CA ASN A 133 0.13 25.65 5.21
C ASN A 133 0.11 25.14 3.75
N TRP A 134 -1.03 25.33 3.08
CA TRP A 134 -1.25 24.84 1.72
C TRP A 134 -0.23 25.36 0.69
N PRO A 135 0.14 26.65 0.66
CA PRO A 135 1.22 27.12 -0.21
C PRO A 135 2.54 26.38 -0.02
N SER A 136 2.93 26.12 1.23
CA SER A 136 4.13 25.33 1.54
C SER A 136 3.98 23.89 1.07
N LEU A 137 2.86 23.24 1.38
CA LEU A 137 2.58 21.87 0.98
C LEU A 137 2.62 21.69 -0.55
N ILE A 138 2.01 22.61 -1.31
CA ILE A 138 2.01 22.58 -2.78
C ILE A 138 3.43 22.76 -3.32
N THR A 139 4.24 23.62 -2.70
CA THR A 139 5.65 23.80 -3.10
C THR A 139 6.44 22.51 -2.88
N GLN A 140 6.30 21.90 -1.70
CA GLN A 140 6.96 20.63 -1.39
C GLN A 140 6.46 19.48 -2.28
N ALA A 141 5.16 19.44 -2.60
CA ALA A 141 4.60 18.46 -3.52
C ALA A 141 5.21 18.59 -4.93
N ARG A 142 5.50 19.81 -5.40
CA ARG A 142 6.21 20.00 -6.69
C ARG A 142 7.65 19.49 -6.63
N GLU A 143 8.38 19.80 -5.56
CA GLU A 143 9.77 19.36 -5.37
C GLU A 143 9.94 17.83 -5.31
N LEU A 144 8.85 17.13 -4.99
CA LEU A 144 8.77 15.69 -4.84
C LEU A 144 8.03 14.99 -6.00
N ASP A 145 7.60 15.71 -7.05
CA ASP A 145 6.74 15.20 -8.12
C ASP A 145 5.39 14.61 -7.66
N LEU A 146 4.90 15.06 -6.50
CA LEU A 146 3.63 14.64 -5.91
C LEU A 146 2.46 15.61 -6.17
N LEU A 147 2.69 16.72 -6.92
CA LEU A 147 1.61 17.68 -7.18
C LEU A 147 0.45 17.07 -7.98
N ARG A 148 0.75 16.30 -9.04
CA ARG A 148 -0.27 15.61 -9.85
C ARG A 148 -1.07 14.59 -9.00
N PRO A 149 -0.42 13.68 -8.26
CA PRO A 149 -1.08 12.84 -7.25
C PRO A 149 -1.99 13.61 -6.28
N LEU A 150 -1.49 14.69 -5.69
CA LEU A 150 -2.23 15.52 -4.75
C LEU A 150 -3.49 16.14 -5.40
N GLN A 151 -3.37 16.62 -6.64
CA GLN A 151 -4.49 17.16 -7.40
C GLN A 151 -5.55 16.10 -7.69
N LEU A 152 -5.15 14.89 -8.08
CA LEU A 152 -6.10 13.80 -8.33
C LEU A 152 -6.82 13.37 -7.05
N ILE A 153 -6.11 13.26 -5.92
CA ILE A 153 -6.73 13.01 -4.61
C ILE A 153 -7.74 14.10 -4.26
N ALA A 154 -7.40 15.37 -4.51
CA ALA A 154 -8.31 16.48 -4.30
C ALA A 154 -9.58 16.34 -5.16
N GLU A 155 -9.47 15.98 -6.44
CA GLU A 155 -10.66 15.73 -7.29
C GLU A 155 -11.52 14.57 -6.76
N ILE A 156 -10.90 13.47 -6.34
CA ILE A 156 -11.62 12.34 -5.73
C ILE A 156 -12.35 12.81 -4.47
N ALA A 157 -11.67 13.52 -3.58
CA ALA A 157 -12.26 14.04 -2.36
C ALA A 157 -13.44 14.99 -2.65
N ARG A 158 -13.34 15.88 -3.67
CA ARG A 158 -14.46 16.73 -4.11
C ARG A 158 -15.65 15.92 -4.59
N ALA A 159 -15.40 14.89 -5.40
CA ALA A 159 -16.46 14.02 -5.92
C ALA A 159 -17.24 13.33 -4.77
N PHE A 160 -16.58 13.10 -3.63
CA PHE A 160 -17.20 12.60 -2.40
C PHE A 160 -17.66 13.69 -1.42
N GLY A 161 -17.70 14.96 -1.83
CA GLY A 161 -18.26 16.06 -1.04
C GLY A 161 -17.33 16.66 0.01
N ALA A 162 -16.01 16.45 -0.11
CA ALA A 162 -15.05 17.04 0.81
C ALA A 162 -15.02 18.58 0.74
N ALA A 163 -15.17 19.23 1.90
CA ALA A 163 -15.09 20.68 2.05
C ALA A 163 -13.72 21.18 2.58
N TRP A 164 -12.76 20.28 2.80
CA TRP A 164 -11.46 20.61 3.41
C TRP A 164 -10.39 21.03 2.41
N ILE A 165 -10.70 20.97 1.12
CA ILE A 165 -9.74 21.19 0.04
C ILE A 165 -9.61 22.70 -0.20
N PRO A 166 -8.39 23.25 -0.23
CA PRO A 166 -8.17 24.69 -0.34
C PRO A 166 -8.48 25.19 -1.77
N SER A 167 -8.69 26.50 -1.88
CA SER A 167 -8.81 27.20 -3.17
C SER A 167 -7.54 27.12 -4.02
N GLU A 168 -6.39 26.96 -3.37
CA GLU A 168 -5.06 26.89 -3.96
C GLU A 168 -4.82 25.63 -4.79
N LEU A 169 -5.68 24.61 -4.62
CA LEU A 169 -5.75 23.44 -5.48
C LEU A 169 -7.02 23.54 -6.33
N PRO A 170 -7.13 24.39 -7.35
CA PRO A 170 -8.38 24.58 -8.08
C PRO A 170 -8.85 23.27 -8.76
N PRO A 171 -10.17 23.13 -9.00
CA PRO A 171 -10.70 22.00 -9.75
C PRO A 171 -10.03 21.82 -11.13
N ARG A 172 -9.73 20.57 -11.49
CA ARG A 172 -9.07 20.21 -12.76
C ARG A 172 -9.99 19.36 -13.65
N ALA A 173 -10.67 20.01 -14.60
CA ALA A 173 -11.62 19.35 -15.50
C ALA A 173 -11.00 18.22 -16.34
N ASP A 174 -9.73 18.38 -16.74
CA ASP A 174 -8.95 17.34 -17.42
C ASP A 174 -8.84 16.05 -16.60
N LEU A 175 -8.55 16.16 -15.30
CA LEU A 175 -8.46 15.00 -14.40
C LEU A 175 -9.82 14.36 -14.16
N GLN A 176 -10.88 15.16 -14.07
CA GLN A 176 -12.25 14.69 -13.86
C GLN A 176 -12.72 13.76 -14.98
N HIS A 177 -12.32 14.04 -16.22
CA HIS A 177 -12.74 13.22 -17.37
C HIS A 177 -11.80 12.05 -17.61
N LEU A 178 -10.49 12.23 -17.45
CA LEU A 178 -9.50 11.22 -17.84
C LEU A 178 -9.25 10.18 -16.74
N PHE A 179 -9.00 10.62 -15.52
CA PHE A 179 -8.41 9.75 -14.48
C PHE A 179 -9.32 9.50 -13.30
N LEU A 180 -10.21 10.44 -12.99
CA LEU A 180 -11.11 10.33 -11.84
C LEU A 180 -11.97 9.06 -11.85
N PRO A 181 -12.61 8.64 -12.97
CA PRO A 181 -13.39 7.39 -12.98
C PRO A 181 -12.55 6.15 -12.70
N ALA A 182 -11.32 6.10 -13.24
CA ALA A 182 -10.41 4.99 -13.04
C ALA A 182 -9.88 4.94 -11.59
N ALA A 183 -9.50 6.09 -11.04
CA ALA A 183 -9.03 6.21 -9.67
C ALA A 183 -10.13 5.90 -8.65
N CYS A 184 -11.35 6.43 -8.83
CA CYS A 184 -12.51 6.08 -8.00
C CYS A 184 -12.84 4.60 -8.11
N ARG A 185 -12.79 4.02 -9.32
CA ARG A 185 -13.01 2.59 -9.50
C ARG A 185 -11.98 1.80 -8.72
N ALA A 186 -10.68 2.10 -8.87
CA ALA A 186 -9.58 1.45 -8.15
C ALA A 186 -9.77 1.56 -6.62
N MET A 187 -10.08 2.76 -6.12
CA MET A 187 -10.34 3.03 -4.70
C MET A 187 -11.53 2.26 -4.13
N LEU A 188 -12.57 2.03 -4.93
CA LEU A 188 -13.79 1.36 -4.48
C LEU A 188 -13.83 -0.13 -4.82
N GLN A 189 -12.77 -0.69 -5.40
CA GLN A 189 -12.71 -2.15 -5.61
C GLN A 189 -12.63 -2.82 -4.24
N GLY A 190 -13.59 -3.69 -3.92
CA GLY A 190 -13.54 -4.45 -2.68
C GLY A 190 -12.29 -5.34 -2.61
N ASP A 191 -11.85 -5.69 -1.39
CA ASP A 191 -10.64 -6.47 -1.11
C ASP A 191 -10.44 -7.72 -1.99
N GLN A 192 -11.54 -8.34 -2.43
CA GLN A 192 -11.50 -9.51 -3.31
C GLN A 192 -10.91 -9.19 -4.69
N LEU A 193 -11.19 -8.03 -5.26
CA LEU A 193 -10.68 -7.60 -6.57
C LEU A 193 -9.21 -7.18 -6.47
N ALA A 194 -8.82 -6.48 -5.39
CA ALA A 194 -7.43 -6.14 -5.09
C ALA A 194 -6.57 -7.42 -4.97
N GLN A 195 -7.04 -8.42 -4.22
CA GLN A 195 -6.39 -9.73 -4.11
C GLN A 195 -6.32 -10.47 -5.46
N GLN A 196 -7.37 -10.37 -6.29
CA GLN A 196 -7.38 -10.92 -7.65
C GLN A 196 -6.34 -10.24 -8.55
N GLY A 197 -6.15 -8.92 -8.44
CA GLY A 197 -5.09 -8.18 -9.13
C GLY A 197 -3.69 -8.68 -8.76
N LYS A 198 -3.42 -8.88 -7.45
CA LYS A 198 -2.15 -9.44 -6.95
C LYS A 198 -1.86 -10.84 -7.51
N MET A 199 -2.89 -11.67 -7.70
CA MET A 199 -2.74 -13.01 -8.31
C MET A 199 -2.38 -12.97 -9.80
N LEU A 200 -2.75 -11.89 -10.50
CA LEU A 200 -2.57 -11.77 -11.95
C LEU A 200 -1.44 -10.85 -12.37
N ARG A 201 -0.88 -10.03 -11.47
CA ARG A 201 0.27 -9.19 -11.78
C ARG A 201 1.36 -10.08 -12.37
N PRO A 202 1.72 -9.89 -13.66
CA PRO A 202 2.85 -10.57 -14.23
C PRO A 202 4.05 -10.22 -13.36
N VAL A 203 4.73 -11.25 -12.89
CA VAL A 203 6.08 -11.13 -12.38
C VAL A 203 6.88 -10.41 -13.47
N ASP A 204 7.26 -9.16 -13.23
CA ASP A 204 7.77 -8.24 -14.24
C ASP A 204 8.88 -8.91 -15.08
N PRO A 205 8.64 -9.19 -16.38
CA PRO A 205 9.62 -9.86 -17.23
C PRO A 205 10.88 -9.01 -17.45
N GLY A 206 10.86 -7.71 -17.11
CA GLY A 206 12.03 -6.82 -17.14
C GLY A 206 13.07 -7.09 -16.04
N SER A 207 12.74 -7.89 -15.02
CA SER A 207 13.62 -8.17 -13.88
C SER A 207 14.78 -9.16 -14.16
N GLY A 208 14.94 -9.62 -15.40
CA GLY A 208 16.08 -10.46 -15.83
C GLY A 208 16.15 -11.88 -15.23
N LYS A 209 15.25 -12.25 -14.32
CA LYS A 209 15.28 -13.55 -13.63
C LYS A 209 14.32 -14.56 -14.27
N ARG A 210 14.81 -15.34 -15.23
CA ARG A 210 14.09 -16.45 -15.92
C ARG A 210 13.49 -17.53 -14.98
N GLY A 211 13.80 -17.54 -13.68
CA GLY A 211 13.22 -18.47 -12.69
C GLY A 211 11.86 -18.03 -12.11
N MET A 212 11.51 -16.76 -12.18
CA MET A 212 10.48 -16.18 -11.32
C MET A 212 9.04 -16.51 -11.76
N TRP A 213 8.81 -16.83 -13.04
CA TRP A 213 7.51 -17.32 -13.53
C TRP A 213 7.23 -18.76 -13.07
N ARG A 214 8.28 -19.60 -12.94
CA ARG A 214 8.15 -20.94 -12.39
C ARG A 214 7.76 -20.85 -10.91
N ASP A 215 8.39 -19.96 -10.16
CA ASP A 215 8.06 -19.75 -8.75
C ASP A 215 6.65 -19.18 -8.56
N ALA A 216 6.17 -18.32 -9.46
CA ALA A 216 4.79 -17.85 -9.46
C ALA A 216 3.79 -18.97 -9.78
N LEU A 217 4.08 -19.80 -10.78
CA LEU A 217 3.25 -20.96 -11.13
C LEU A 217 3.26 -22.00 -10.00
N TRP A 218 4.42 -22.23 -9.39
CA TRP A 218 4.60 -23.16 -8.28
C TRP A 218 3.79 -22.68 -7.07
N ARG A 219 3.87 -21.40 -6.71
CA ARG A 219 3.03 -20.78 -5.66
C ARG A 219 1.54 -20.79 -5.99
N ALA A 220 1.17 -20.62 -7.26
CA ALA A 220 -0.23 -20.71 -7.68
C ALA A 220 -0.80 -22.14 -7.52
N LEU A 221 0.07 -23.15 -7.53
CA LEU A 221 -0.30 -24.57 -7.48
C LEU A 221 -0.01 -25.23 -6.12
N HIS A 222 0.78 -24.61 -5.24
CA HIS A 222 1.12 -25.14 -3.92
C HIS A 222 0.39 -24.34 -2.83
N PRO A 223 -0.62 -24.92 -2.19
CA PRO A 223 -1.34 -24.25 -1.12
C PRO A 223 -0.50 -24.11 0.14
N ASP A 224 -0.77 -23.04 0.88
CA ASP A 224 -0.30 -22.90 2.26
C ASP A 224 -0.94 -24.01 3.14
N PRO A 225 -0.14 -24.84 3.83
CA PRO A 225 -0.64 -25.86 4.76
C PRO A 225 -1.66 -25.33 5.77
N ARG A 226 -1.52 -24.08 6.22
CA ARG A 226 -2.46 -23.44 7.16
C ARG A 226 -3.82 -23.20 6.52
N GLN A 227 -3.85 -22.74 5.27
CA GLN A 227 -5.10 -22.56 4.53
C GLN A 227 -5.82 -23.89 4.34
N LEU A 228 -5.08 -24.94 3.99
CA LEU A 228 -5.66 -26.28 3.88
C LEU A 228 -6.21 -26.78 5.21
N ALA A 229 -5.47 -26.59 6.30
CA ALA A 229 -5.89 -26.97 7.64
C ALA A 229 -7.16 -26.24 8.07
N LEU A 230 -7.24 -24.94 7.78
CA LEU A 230 -8.42 -24.11 8.01
C LEU A 230 -9.65 -24.60 7.21
N ILE A 231 -9.48 -24.89 5.91
CA ILE A 231 -10.57 -25.41 5.06
C ILE A 231 -11.04 -26.79 5.54
N ALA A 232 -10.11 -27.64 6.01
CA ALA A 232 -10.40 -28.98 6.50
C ALA A 232 -10.89 -29.00 7.96
N GLY A 233 -10.78 -27.89 8.71
CA GLY A 233 -11.13 -27.84 10.13
C GLY A 233 -10.21 -28.69 11.02
N VAL A 234 -8.92 -28.79 10.68
CA VAL A 234 -7.91 -29.59 11.41
C VAL A 234 -6.70 -28.73 11.78
N GLY A 235 -5.81 -29.25 12.63
CA GLY A 235 -4.54 -28.59 12.95
C GLY A 235 -3.58 -28.52 11.75
N GLU A 236 -2.69 -27.52 11.74
CA GLU A 236 -1.70 -27.30 10.68
C GLU A 236 -0.82 -28.52 10.40
N ASP A 237 -0.40 -29.23 11.45
CA ASP A 237 0.46 -30.42 11.35
C ASP A 237 -0.30 -31.68 10.91
N SER A 238 -1.64 -31.64 10.87
CA SER A 238 -2.46 -32.80 10.52
C SER A 238 -2.36 -33.15 9.04
N ALA A 239 -2.06 -34.41 8.72
CA ALA A 239 -2.08 -34.91 7.35
C ALA A 239 -3.47 -34.79 6.69
N TRP A 240 -4.55 -34.73 7.48
CA TRP A 240 -5.92 -34.57 7.01
C TRP A 240 -6.16 -33.23 6.30
N ARG A 241 -5.29 -32.23 6.47
CA ARG A 241 -5.37 -30.96 5.74
C ARG A 241 -5.41 -31.15 4.23
N TRP A 242 -4.76 -32.19 3.71
CA TRP A 242 -4.71 -32.47 2.27
C TRP A 242 -6.05 -32.87 1.67
N VAL A 243 -7.04 -33.27 2.49
CA VAL A 243 -8.42 -33.50 2.02
C VAL A 243 -9.07 -32.20 1.53
N ALA A 244 -8.62 -31.03 2.00
CA ALA A 244 -9.09 -29.74 1.51
C ALA A 244 -8.50 -29.33 0.15
N LEU A 245 -7.46 -30.01 -0.35
CA LEU A 245 -6.76 -29.63 -1.58
C LEU A 245 -7.69 -29.50 -2.80
N PRO A 246 -8.63 -30.42 -3.08
CA PRO A 246 -9.53 -30.28 -4.23
C PRO A 246 -10.43 -29.04 -4.14
N ARG A 247 -10.98 -28.76 -2.95
CA ARG A 247 -11.80 -27.57 -2.70
C ARG A 247 -10.97 -26.30 -2.88
N TRP A 248 -9.76 -26.26 -2.31
CA TRP A 248 -8.84 -25.15 -2.48
C TRP A 248 -8.52 -24.90 -3.96
N LEU A 249 -8.26 -25.95 -4.75
CA LEU A 249 -8.01 -25.84 -6.20
C LEU A 249 -9.21 -25.26 -6.95
N VAL A 250 -10.43 -25.69 -6.66
CA VAL A 250 -11.66 -25.16 -7.28
C VAL A 250 -11.86 -23.69 -6.91
N ASP A 251 -11.70 -23.34 -5.64
CA ASP A 251 -11.80 -21.95 -5.17
C ASP A 251 -10.74 -21.07 -5.84
N ARG A 252 -9.50 -21.57 -5.95
CA ARG A 252 -8.39 -20.87 -6.61
C ARG A 252 -8.61 -20.69 -8.11
N ALA A 253 -9.06 -21.73 -8.81
CA ALA A 253 -9.37 -21.67 -10.23
C ALA A 253 -10.52 -20.68 -10.52
N THR A 254 -11.56 -20.70 -9.68
CA THR A 254 -12.69 -19.77 -9.79
C THR A 254 -12.24 -18.34 -9.57
N LYS A 255 -11.43 -18.08 -8.54
CA LYS A 255 -10.83 -16.76 -8.28
C LYS A 255 -9.94 -16.30 -9.42
N TYR A 256 -9.11 -17.19 -9.99
CA TYR A 256 -8.25 -16.88 -11.13
C TYR A 256 -9.06 -16.55 -12.40
N LEU A 257 -10.10 -17.31 -12.71
CA LEU A 257 -10.97 -17.05 -13.85
C LEU A 257 -11.75 -15.74 -13.70
N ALA A 258 -12.29 -15.48 -12.49
CA ALA A 258 -12.93 -14.21 -12.17
C ALA A 258 -11.95 -13.04 -12.32
N ALA A 259 -10.76 -13.17 -11.73
CA ALA A 259 -9.68 -12.19 -11.85
C ALA A 259 -9.37 -11.92 -13.33
N ARG A 260 -9.27 -12.98 -14.16
CA ARG A 260 -8.90 -12.84 -15.57
C ARG A 260 -9.97 -12.14 -16.40
N ARG A 261 -11.25 -12.37 -16.07
CA ARG A 261 -12.38 -11.63 -16.66
C ARG A 261 -12.33 -10.16 -16.25
N ASN A 262 -12.18 -9.89 -14.95
CA ASN A 262 -12.09 -8.53 -14.41
C ASN A 262 -10.89 -7.76 -14.95
N LEU A 263 -9.72 -8.40 -15.04
CA LEU A 263 -8.52 -7.82 -15.64
C LEU A 263 -8.74 -7.52 -17.13
N ARG A 264 -9.44 -8.39 -17.86
CA ARG A 264 -9.76 -8.11 -19.27
C ARG A 264 -10.66 -6.89 -19.40
N ASP A 265 -11.60 -6.69 -18.48
CA ASP A 265 -12.46 -5.52 -18.49
C ASP A 265 -11.71 -4.25 -18.02
N LEU A 266 -10.79 -4.37 -17.06
CA LEU A 266 -9.89 -3.28 -16.64
C LEU A 266 -8.88 -2.89 -17.74
N LEU A 267 -8.33 -3.86 -18.48
CA LEU A 267 -7.38 -3.63 -19.56
C LEU A 267 -8.05 -3.14 -20.84
N LYS A 268 -9.30 -3.56 -21.11
CA LYS A 268 -10.11 -3.00 -22.21
C LYS A 268 -10.30 -1.50 -22.08
N ASP A 269 -10.39 -1.01 -20.84
CA ASP A 269 -10.56 0.41 -20.56
C ASP A 269 -9.24 1.20 -20.66
N GLY A 270 -8.06 0.55 -20.66
CA GLY A 270 -6.73 1.18 -20.77
C GLY A 270 -6.33 2.14 -19.63
N ALA A 271 -7.29 2.56 -18.82
CA ALA A 271 -7.18 3.70 -17.94
C ALA A 271 -6.28 3.46 -16.71
N LEU A 272 -6.11 2.21 -16.25
CA LEU A 272 -5.30 1.94 -15.06
C LEU A 272 -3.78 1.99 -15.34
N PRO A 273 -3.24 1.34 -16.39
CA PRO A 273 -1.85 1.56 -16.81
C PRO A 273 -1.57 3.02 -17.18
N GLU A 274 -2.52 3.69 -17.85
CA GLU A 274 -2.39 5.11 -18.18
C GLU A 274 -2.38 6.00 -16.93
N LEU A 275 -3.24 5.71 -15.94
CA LEU A 275 -3.23 6.38 -14.64
C LEU A 275 -1.89 6.17 -13.92
N GLN A 276 -1.36 4.95 -13.88
CA GLN A 276 -0.07 4.67 -13.25
C GLN A 276 1.08 5.41 -13.93
N GLY A 277 1.11 5.42 -15.27
CA GLY A 277 2.09 6.20 -16.02
C GLY A 277 1.96 7.69 -15.70
N TRP A 278 0.74 8.23 -15.78
CA TRP A 278 0.48 9.65 -15.51
C TRP A 278 0.89 10.07 -14.08
N LEU A 279 0.60 9.22 -13.08
CA LEU A 279 1.01 9.42 -11.69
C LEU A 279 2.53 9.47 -11.52
N LEU A 280 3.27 8.68 -12.29
CA LEU A 280 4.74 8.68 -12.31
C LEU A 280 5.34 9.78 -13.20
N GLY A 281 4.51 10.58 -13.87
CA GLY A 281 4.97 11.55 -14.87
C GLY A 281 5.37 10.92 -16.21
N GLU A 282 5.12 9.62 -16.40
CA GLU A 282 5.33 8.90 -17.64
C GLU A 282 4.10 9.09 -18.55
N GLY A 283 4.22 9.91 -19.60
CA GLY A 283 3.13 10.13 -20.56
C GLY A 283 2.76 11.59 -20.74
N THR A 284 2.08 11.88 -21.85
CA THR A 284 2.04 13.19 -22.50
C THR A 284 1.65 14.35 -21.58
N GLU A 285 2.47 15.39 -21.63
CA GLU A 285 2.01 16.78 -21.60
C GLU A 285 0.84 16.91 -22.60
N ARG A 286 -0.40 16.83 -22.10
CA ARG A 286 -1.61 17.23 -22.83
C ARG A 286 -2.35 18.25 -21.98
#